data_AF-K9VCC9-F1
#
_entry.id   AF-K9VCC9-F1
#
_cell.length_a   1.000
_cell.length_b   1.000
_cell.length_c   1.000
_cell.angle_alpha   90.00
_cell.angle_beta   90.00
_cell.angle_gamma   90.00
#
_symmetry.space_group_name_H-M   'P 1'
#
loop_
_entity.id
_entity.type
_entity.pdbx_description
1 polymer ?
#
loop_
_entity_poly.entity_id
_entity_poly.type
_entity_poly.pdbx_seq_one_letter_code
_entity_poly.pdbx_strand_id
1 'polypeptide(L)'
;MSDSDRVPLMFRSQLEGRGKIQYAGDAGPASEWVQQWLECCPPVPESADESVPLYKRGRTKSPVKMPEFGQGVETKQYTISWRLVTNSGQDEGVIRPIIGAKGLPFYPGSSMKGAFWRSCPPEKREGYCGGEVVEDGQRSAKPGILRFHGGFPADMSWGEKERLVDVVHSQQKRQVMENAVTSANVQISLYQCKLQFGISSNKQLGKQEWEEIWQIWEKALGHGIGSRVSAGYGRMAEVESADRILLSVNLSGCGLTSQLLNRTPEFRPNMFKAALRGHTLRLLAGVTDANTAQLLTKKLWGGIVETRDDTGAIIGQLGINFTAEELDFGEHKYYPTRNPVVMPTYALQAGILDIVNLNNRYPQKELKKFVTYLIKFSLLLGGFGKSWRRVDHSLFFPEYFKRNDKPAIGCHWKFNESSKNLYVTAANPDLSNITKFLAEGQQRAIEWLTVNHLEPSHQVMAWREVWHPEKVEVWGRIAEDQHSSEAIKWFHGPYSKNQSIKQSDLTGKLNNIGRIWHRMYPRYLTTKNGELRQKRQEYVELLTIFPDKSDKTQDFLEFLQNQSDFIKLWPTEE
;
A
#
# COMPACT_ATOMS: atom_id res chain seq x y z
N MET A 1 -28.20 32.12 -3.99
CA MET A 1 -27.83 30.98 -4.84
C MET A 1 -27.62 31.53 -6.23
N SER A 2 -26.41 31.47 -6.76
CA SER A 2 -26.16 31.86 -8.16
C SER A 2 -26.64 30.74 -9.09
N ASP A 3 -26.99 31.05 -10.34
CA ASP A 3 -27.47 30.04 -11.30
C ASP A 3 -26.46 28.90 -11.54
N SER A 4 -25.16 29.13 -11.26
CA SER A 4 -24.11 28.10 -11.26
C SER A 4 -24.37 26.94 -10.29
N ASP A 5 -25.05 27.21 -9.16
CA ASP A 5 -25.27 26.22 -8.09
C ASP A 5 -26.33 25.18 -8.49
N ARG A 6 -27.10 25.45 -9.56
CA ARG A 6 -28.11 24.55 -10.11
C ARG A 6 -27.54 23.50 -11.06
N VAL A 7 -26.33 23.73 -11.59
CA VAL A 7 -25.64 22.77 -12.46
C VAL A 7 -25.00 21.69 -11.58
N PRO A 8 -25.21 20.38 -11.81
CA PRO A 8 -24.54 19.33 -11.03
C PRO A 8 -23.02 19.49 -11.09
N LEU A 9 -22.33 19.20 -9.99
CA LEU A 9 -20.89 19.48 -9.81
C LEU A 9 -20.03 18.83 -10.90
N MET A 10 -20.47 17.68 -11.41
CA MET A 10 -19.80 16.97 -12.52
C MET A 10 -19.73 17.80 -13.81
N PHE A 11 -20.69 18.69 -14.06
CA PHE A 11 -20.74 19.52 -15.27
C PHE A 11 -20.17 20.92 -15.05
N ARG A 12 -19.65 21.22 -13.85
CA ARG A 12 -19.00 22.50 -13.54
C ARG A 12 -17.53 22.45 -13.95
N SER A 13 -16.98 23.61 -14.31
CA SER A 13 -15.56 23.75 -14.59
C SER A 13 -14.72 23.45 -13.34
N GLN A 14 -13.67 22.63 -13.51
CA GLN A 14 -12.81 22.14 -12.42
C GLN A 14 -11.76 23.19 -12.00
N LEU A 15 -12.23 24.38 -11.60
CA LEU A 15 -11.41 25.48 -11.13
C LEU A 15 -11.39 25.57 -9.61
N GLU A 16 -10.30 26.12 -9.06
CA GLU A 16 -10.18 26.41 -7.63
C GLU A 16 -11.32 27.36 -7.20
N GLY A 17 -12.01 27.03 -6.10
CA GLY A 17 -13.18 27.77 -5.61
C GLY A 17 -14.49 27.53 -6.36
N ARG A 18 -14.53 26.70 -7.42
CA ARG A 18 -15.76 26.44 -8.22
C ARG A 18 -16.18 24.98 -8.35
N GLY A 19 -15.36 24.03 -7.88
CA GLY A 19 -15.71 22.61 -7.85
C GLY A 19 -14.60 21.64 -8.26
N LYS A 20 -13.33 21.93 -7.95
CA LYS A 20 -12.18 21.04 -8.24
C LYS A 20 -12.25 19.75 -7.40
N ILE A 21 -12.92 18.72 -7.92
CA ILE A 21 -13.23 17.46 -7.23
C ILE A 21 -11.96 16.69 -6.80
N GLN A 22 -10.91 16.74 -7.63
CA GLN A 22 -9.67 15.99 -7.41
C GLN A 22 -8.80 16.50 -6.26
N TYR A 23 -8.99 17.74 -5.80
CA TYR A 23 -8.08 18.35 -4.82
C TYR A 23 -8.40 17.88 -3.40
N ALA A 24 -7.48 17.15 -2.76
CA ALA A 24 -7.74 16.59 -1.43
C ALA A 24 -7.59 17.61 -0.27
N GLY A 25 -7.13 18.83 -0.55
CA GLY A 25 -7.05 19.88 0.48
C GLY A 25 -8.43 20.41 0.91
N ASP A 26 -9.45 20.19 0.08
CA ASP A 26 -10.86 20.39 0.42
C ASP A 26 -11.67 19.18 -0.06
N ALA A 27 -12.19 18.40 0.89
CA ALA A 27 -13.02 17.23 0.58
C ALA A 27 -14.47 17.61 0.23
N GLY A 28 -14.86 18.87 0.42
CA GLY A 28 -16.21 19.39 0.18
C GLY A 28 -16.72 19.07 -1.22
N PRO A 29 -16.01 19.46 -2.30
CA PRO A 29 -16.41 19.19 -3.68
C PRO A 29 -16.60 17.69 -3.95
N ALA A 30 -15.67 16.84 -3.53
CA ALA A 30 -15.80 15.39 -3.74
C ALA A 30 -16.98 14.78 -2.97
N SER A 31 -17.19 15.23 -1.73
CA SER A 31 -18.29 14.77 -0.89
C SER A 31 -19.65 15.24 -1.41
N GLU A 32 -19.71 16.48 -1.92
CA GLU A 32 -20.90 17.05 -2.59
C GLU A 32 -21.21 16.27 -3.87
N TRP A 33 -20.20 15.95 -4.68
CA TRP A 33 -20.40 15.13 -5.87
C TRP A 33 -20.93 13.74 -5.54
N VAL A 34 -20.37 13.06 -4.54
CA VAL A 34 -20.88 11.76 -4.08
C VAL A 34 -22.32 11.89 -3.59
N GLN A 35 -22.64 12.95 -2.85
CA GLN A 35 -24.02 13.22 -2.43
C GLN A 35 -24.97 13.37 -3.63
N GLN A 36 -24.62 14.20 -4.61
CA GLN A 36 -25.42 14.38 -5.84
C GLN A 36 -25.57 13.08 -6.62
N TRP A 37 -24.51 12.27 -6.69
CA TRP A 37 -24.56 10.96 -7.33
C TRP A 37 -25.53 10.03 -6.61
N LEU A 38 -25.46 9.93 -5.27
CA LEU A 38 -26.33 9.08 -4.47
C LEU A 38 -27.78 9.57 -4.41
N GLU A 39 -28.03 10.88 -4.52
CA GLU A 39 -29.39 11.44 -4.60
C GLU A 39 -30.11 11.09 -5.90
N CYS A 40 -29.33 11.03 -6.99
CA CYS A 40 -29.76 10.59 -8.31
C CYS A 40 -29.74 9.07 -8.45
N CYS A 41 -29.01 8.37 -7.57
CA CYS A 41 -29.20 6.95 -7.38
C CYS A 41 -30.54 6.72 -6.64
N PRO A 42 -31.30 5.73 -7.07
CA PRO A 42 -32.46 5.29 -6.31
C PRO A 42 -32.04 4.79 -4.91
N PRO A 43 -32.86 5.01 -3.87
CA PRO A 43 -32.40 5.09 -2.49
C PRO A 43 -31.96 3.74 -1.90
N VAL A 44 -31.04 3.81 -0.93
CA VAL A 44 -30.91 2.85 0.17
C VAL A 44 -32.26 2.83 0.91
N PRO A 45 -32.88 1.68 1.20
CA PRO A 45 -34.13 1.67 1.96
C PRO A 45 -33.90 2.30 3.34
N GLU A 46 -34.42 3.49 3.58
CA GLU A 46 -34.61 3.98 4.95
C GLU A 46 -35.74 3.13 5.55
N SER A 47 -35.51 2.56 6.75
CA SER A 47 -36.61 2.03 7.54
C SER A 47 -37.61 3.17 7.76
N ALA A 48 -38.84 2.97 7.29
CA ALA A 48 -39.85 4.01 7.35
C ALA A 48 -40.14 4.37 8.82
N ASP A 49 -40.07 5.66 9.15
CA ASP A 49 -40.54 6.15 10.45
C ASP A 49 -42.06 5.97 10.54
N GLU A 50 -42.47 4.95 11.31
CA GLU A 50 -43.88 4.59 11.49
C GLU A 50 -44.69 5.68 12.20
N SER A 51 -44.03 6.62 12.89
CA SER A 51 -44.67 7.73 13.61
C SER A 51 -45.17 8.85 12.69
N VAL A 52 -44.74 8.89 11.42
CA VAL A 52 -45.18 9.89 10.44
C VAL A 52 -46.36 9.35 9.62
N PRO A 53 -47.50 10.07 9.55
CA PRO A 53 -48.63 9.66 8.73
C PRO A 53 -48.26 9.48 7.26
N LEU A 54 -48.78 8.42 6.62
CA LEU A 54 -48.48 8.02 5.23
C LEU A 54 -48.52 9.17 4.21
N TYR A 55 -49.45 10.11 4.37
CA TYR A 55 -49.62 11.25 3.46
C TYR A 55 -48.60 12.39 3.65
N LYS A 56 -47.84 12.38 4.75
CA LYS A 56 -46.73 13.31 5.04
C LYS A 56 -45.36 12.69 4.76
N ARG A 57 -45.28 11.39 4.50
CA ARG A 57 -44.05 10.75 4.04
C ARG A 57 -43.77 11.28 2.63
N GLY A 58 -42.63 11.95 2.44
CA GLY A 58 -42.20 12.41 1.11
C GLY A 58 -42.23 11.23 0.13
N ARG A 59 -42.50 11.49 -1.16
CA ARG A 59 -42.53 10.48 -2.24
C ARG A 59 -41.50 9.40 -1.94
N THR A 60 -41.95 8.22 -1.51
CA THR A 60 -41.09 7.05 -1.35
C THR A 60 -40.49 6.79 -2.71
N LYS A 61 -39.24 7.23 -2.93
CA LYS A 61 -38.49 6.94 -4.14
C LYS A 61 -38.50 5.41 -4.24
N SER A 62 -39.08 4.86 -5.31
CA SER A 62 -39.24 3.42 -5.46
C SER A 62 -37.92 2.70 -5.14
N PRO A 63 -37.91 1.70 -4.25
CA PRO A 63 -36.70 0.94 -3.97
C PRO A 63 -36.23 0.35 -5.29
N VAL A 64 -35.03 0.70 -5.73
CA VAL A 64 -34.52 0.08 -6.94
C VAL A 64 -34.04 -1.29 -6.61
N LYS A 65 -34.74 -2.24 -7.22
CA LYS A 65 -34.28 -3.61 -7.35
C LYS A 65 -32.93 -3.59 -8.04
N MET A 66 -31.93 -4.22 -7.40
CA MET A 66 -30.64 -4.45 -8.02
C MET A 66 -30.84 -5.13 -9.39
N PRO A 67 -30.01 -4.82 -10.39
CA PRO A 67 -30.10 -5.48 -11.69
C PRO A 67 -29.99 -6.98 -11.50
N GLU A 68 -31.01 -7.70 -11.94
CA GLU A 68 -30.96 -9.17 -12.01
C GLU A 68 -30.53 -9.56 -13.41
N PHE A 69 -29.65 -10.56 -13.49
CA PHE A 69 -29.32 -11.15 -14.78
C PHE A 69 -30.54 -11.91 -15.32
N GLY A 70 -30.72 -11.85 -16.65
CA GLY A 70 -31.82 -12.54 -17.32
C GLY A 70 -31.69 -14.06 -17.27
N GLN A 71 -32.76 -14.76 -17.67
CA GLN A 71 -32.74 -16.22 -17.80
C GLN A 71 -31.64 -16.67 -18.78
N GLY A 72 -30.91 -17.73 -18.42
CA GLY A 72 -29.81 -18.27 -19.24
C GLY A 72 -28.44 -17.59 -19.04
N VAL A 73 -28.33 -16.71 -18.04
CA VAL A 73 -27.03 -16.16 -17.59
C VAL A 73 -26.59 -16.93 -16.34
N GLU A 74 -25.41 -17.54 -16.41
CA GLU A 74 -24.74 -18.11 -15.25
C GLU A 74 -24.13 -16.98 -14.43
N THR A 75 -24.26 -17.06 -13.10
CA THR A 75 -23.76 -16.00 -12.21
C THR A 75 -22.98 -16.53 -11.03
N LYS A 76 -21.98 -15.76 -10.59
CA LYS A 76 -21.25 -15.96 -9.34
C LYS A 76 -21.00 -14.62 -8.65
N GLN A 77 -21.00 -14.63 -7.32
CA GLN A 77 -20.71 -13.46 -6.49
C GLN A 77 -19.32 -13.55 -5.87
N TYR A 78 -18.64 -12.40 -5.77
CA TYR A 78 -17.35 -12.25 -5.11
C TYR A 78 -17.28 -10.93 -4.36
N THR A 79 -16.49 -10.88 -3.31
CA THR A 79 -16.33 -9.72 -2.45
C THR A 79 -14.96 -9.10 -2.66
N ILE A 80 -14.91 -7.80 -2.92
CA ILE A 80 -13.66 -7.06 -2.97
C ILE A 80 -13.01 -7.08 -1.59
N SER A 81 -11.74 -7.48 -1.47
CA SER A 81 -11.09 -7.65 -0.17
C SER A 81 -10.81 -6.30 0.54
N TRP A 82 -10.53 -5.25 -0.23
CA TRP A 82 -10.26 -3.90 0.29
C TRP A 82 -10.99 -2.79 -0.47
N ARG A 83 -10.44 -2.31 -1.58
CA ARG A 83 -11.03 -1.24 -2.39
C ARG A 83 -10.95 -1.57 -3.87
N LEU A 84 -12.02 -1.31 -4.61
CA LEU A 84 -12.04 -1.36 -6.07
C LEU A 84 -11.99 0.04 -6.63
N VAL A 85 -11.02 0.27 -7.51
CA VAL A 85 -10.96 1.48 -8.34
C VAL A 85 -11.10 1.05 -9.78
N THR A 86 -12.09 1.61 -10.45
CA THR A 86 -12.19 1.58 -11.92
C THR A 86 -12.11 3.01 -12.42
N ASN A 87 -11.64 3.21 -13.65
CA ASN A 87 -11.63 4.52 -14.28
C ASN A 87 -12.63 4.52 -15.44
N SER A 88 -13.60 5.42 -15.39
CA SER A 88 -14.54 5.60 -16.50
C SER A 88 -13.90 6.17 -17.76
N GLY A 89 -12.77 6.87 -17.62
CA GLY A 89 -12.10 7.54 -18.74
C GLY A 89 -12.91 8.68 -19.36
N GLN A 90 -14.05 9.03 -18.77
CA GLN A 90 -14.93 10.10 -19.28
C GLN A 90 -14.46 11.49 -18.84
N ASP A 91 -13.74 11.57 -17.72
CA ASP A 91 -13.28 12.83 -17.14
C ASP A 91 -11.77 12.80 -16.92
N GLU A 92 -11.06 13.76 -17.48
CA GLU A 92 -9.61 13.95 -17.24
C GLU A 92 -9.34 14.33 -15.77
N GLY A 93 -10.31 15.00 -15.14
CA GLY A 93 -10.21 15.63 -13.83
C GLY A 93 -10.75 14.84 -12.65
N VAL A 94 -11.18 13.56 -12.76
CA VAL A 94 -11.48 12.69 -11.60
C VAL A 94 -11.45 11.20 -11.95
N ILE A 95 -10.80 10.40 -11.09
CA ILE A 95 -10.91 8.93 -11.19
C ILE A 95 -12.20 8.51 -10.49
N ARG A 96 -13.17 8.02 -11.27
CA ARG A 96 -14.45 7.54 -10.76
C ARG A 96 -14.89 6.25 -11.44
N PRO A 97 -15.76 5.45 -10.79
CA PRO A 97 -16.25 4.22 -11.40
C PRO A 97 -17.05 4.48 -12.66
N ILE A 98 -17.17 3.43 -13.48
CA ILE A 98 -18.11 3.43 -14.60
C ILE A 98 -19.50 3.32 -14.00
N ILE A 99 -20.34 4.30 -14.34
CA ILE A 99 -21.71 4.43 -13.84
C ILE A 99 -22.66 3.95 -14.94
N GLY A 100 -23.42 2.92 -14.65
CA GLY A 100 -24.42 2.33 -15.54
C GLY A 100 -25.80 2.96 -15.35
N ALA A 101 -26.82 2.25 -15.83
CA ALA A 101 -28.21 2.66 -15.70
C ALA A 101 -28.58 2.90 -14.22
N LYS A 102 -29.44 3.90 -13.98
CA LYS A 102 -29.92 4.28 -12.64
C LYS A 102 -28.81 4.69 -11.66
N GLY A 103 -27.62 5.06 -12.15
CA GLY A 103 -26.53 5.52 -11.30
C GLY A 103 -25.69 4.42 -10.63
N LEU A 104 -25.96 3.14 -10.91
CA LEU A 104 -25.21 2.06 -10.27
C LEU A 104 -23.80 1.94 -10.85
N PRO A 105 -22.74 1.80 -10.03
CA PRO A 105 -21.43 1.49 -10.55
C PRO A 105 -21.43 0.07 -11.12
N PHE A 106 -20.64 -0.20 -12.16
CA PHE A 106 -20.48 -1.56 -12.66
C PHE A 106 -19.09 -1.80 -13.24
N TYR A 107 -18.67 -3.06 -13.23
CA TYR A 107 -17.48 -3.53 -13.92
C TYR A 107 -17.87 -4.02 -15.32
N PRO A 108 -17.39 -3.39 -16.41
CA PRO A 108 -17.88 -3.70 -17.75
C PRO A 108 -17.61 -5.12 -18.22
N GLY A 109 -18.54 -5.68 -18.99
CA GLY A 109 -18.37 -6.95 -19.69
C GLY A 109 -17.15 -6.98 -20.62
N SER A 110 -16.76 -5.85 -21.22
CA SER A 110 -15.53 -5.73 -22.01
C SER A 110 -14.27 -5.88 -21.16
N SER A 111 -14.23 -5.27 -19.98
CA SER A 111 -13.13 -5.42 -19.02
C SER A 111 -13.07 -6.84 -18.46
N MET A 112 -14.22 -7.45 -18.19
CA MET A 112 -14.35 -8.86 -17.81
C MET A 112 -13.81 -9.79 -18.89
N LYS A 113 -14.26 -9.62 -20.14
CA LYS A 113 -13.75 -10.35 -21.30
C LYS A 113 -12.24 -10.20 -21.45
N GLY A 114 -11.71 -8.99 -21.32
CA GLY A 114 -10.26 -8.74 -21.43
C GLY A 114 -9.44 -9.41 -20.31
N ALA A 115 -9.94 -9.43 -19.08
CA ALA A 115 -9.29 -10.13 -17.96
C ALA A 115 -9.39 -11.66 -18.11
N PHE A 116 -10.56 -12.16 -18.50
CA PHE A 116 -10.79 -13.57 -18.82
C PHE A 116 -9.86 -14.04 -19.93
N TRP A 117 -9.81 -13.31 -21.05
CA TRP A 117 -9.00 -13.66 -22.22
C TRP A 117 -7.51 -13.83 -21.87
N ARG A 118 -6.96 -12.96 -21.01
CA ARG A 118 -5.56 -13.05 -20.56
C ARG A 118 -5.28 -14.29 -19.71
N SER A 119 -6.30 -14.78 -19.00
CA SER A 119 -6.19 -15.95 -18.11
C SER A 119 -6.60 -17.25 -18.80
N CYS A 120 -7.35 -17.15 -19.90
CA CYS A 120 -7.83 -18.26 -20.70
C CYS A 120 -6.66 -18.98 -21.39
N PRO A 121 -6.64 -20.33 -21.41
CA PRO A 121 -5.67 -21.10 -22.18
C PRO A 121 -5.70 -20.74 -23.67
N PRO A 122 -4.54 -20.57 -24.35
CA PRO A 122 -4.47 -20.14 -25.75
C PRO A 122 -5.41 -20.89 -26.69
N GLU A 123 -5.52 -22.21 -26.53
CA GLU A 123 -6.32 -23.12 -27.35
C GLU A 123 -7.84 -22.92 -27.20
N LYS A 124 -8.31 -22.26 -26.14
CA LYS A 124 -9.75 -21.98 -25.89
C LYS A 124 -10.13 -20.52 -26.09
N ARG A 125 -9.15 -19.63 -26.24
CA ARG A 125 -9.36 -18.17 -26.30
C ARG A 125 -10.31 -17.77 -27.42
N GLU A 126 -10.02 -18.21 -28.65
CA GLU A 126 -10.83 -17.84 -29.81
C GLU A 126 -12.23 -18.45 -29.73
N GLY A 127 -12.35 -19.69 -29.27
CA GLY A 127 -13.64 -20.36 -29.07
C GLY A 127 -14.54 -19.60 -28.09
N TYR A 128 -14.02 -19.23 -26.92
CA TYR A 128 -14.78 -18.54 -25.89
C TYR A 128 -14.98 -17.05 -26.15
N CYS A 129 -13.93 -16.34 -26.57
CA CYS A 129 -13.93 -14.88 -26.66
C CYS A 129 -14.10 -14.35 -28.09
N GLY A 130 -13.86 -15.17 -29.12
CA GLY A 130 -13.74 -14.72 -30.50
C GLY A 130 -12.38 -14.08 -30.78
N GLY A 131 -12.14 -13.78 -32.05
CA GLY A 131 -10.86 -13.25 -32.53
C GLY A 131 -10.92 -12.89 -34.02
N GLU A 132 -9.79 -12.40 -34.53
CA GLU A 132 -9.59 -12.24 -35.97
C GLU A 132 -9.09 -13.57 -36.55
N VAL A 133 -9.74 -14.03 -37.60
CA VAL A 133 -9.31 -15.20 -38.39
C VAL A 133 -8.96 -14.72 -39.81
N VAL A 134 -8.01 -15.39 -40.44
CA VAL A 134 -7.69 -15.15 -41.86
C VAL A 134 -8.32 -16.27 -42.67
N GLU A 135 -9.36 -15.94 -43.42
CA GLU A 135 -10.01 -16.84 -44.37
C GLU A 135 -9.77 -16.27 -45.78
N ASP A 136 -9.24 -17.09 -46.68
CA ASP A 136 -8.89 -16.71 -48.07
C ASP A 136 -8.04 -15.44 -48.21
N GLY A 137 -7.10 -15.23 -47.27
CA GLY A 137 -6.20 -14.07 -47.26
C GLY A 137 -6.86 -12.77 -46.77
N GLN A 138 -8.13 -12.80 -46.38
CA GLN A 138 -8.84 -11.67 -45.78
C GLN A 138 -9.02 -11.85 -44.27
N ARG A 139 -8.82 -10.77 -43.50
CA ARG A 139 -9.08 -10.78 -42.05
C ARG A 139 -10.58 -10.61 -41.81
N SER A 140 -11.19 -11.58 -41.14
CA SER A 140 -12.58 -11.53 -40.70
C SER A 140 -12.68 -11.72 -39.18
N ALA A 141 -13.66 -11.06 -38.55
CA ALA A 141 -13.87 -11.18 -37.11
C ALA A 141 -14.85 -12.32 -36.82
N LYS A 142 -14.39 -13.34 -36.08
CA LYS A 142 -15.21 -14.48 -35.66
C LYS A 142 -15.71 -14.29 -34.22
N PRO A 143 -17.03 -14.33 -33.96
CA PRO A 143 -17.55 -14.20 -32.61
C PRO A 143 -17.23 -15.46 -31.77
N GLY A 144 -16.93 -15.24 -30.49
CA GLY A 144 -16.83 -16.32 -29.51
C GLY A 144 -18.20 -16.79 -29.05
N ILE A 145 -18.23 -17.93 -28.36
CA ILE A 145 -19.47 -18.50 -27.84
C ILE A 145 -19.94 -17.84 -26.53
N LEU A 146 -19.07 -17.10 -25.83
CA LEU A 146 -19.40 -16.47 -24.54
C LEU A 146 -19.69 -14.98 -24.68
N ARG A 147 -20.73 -14.54 -23.97
CA ARG A 147 -21.05 -13.13 -23.73
C ARG A 147 -20.79 -12.80 -22.26
N PHE A 148 -19.92 -11.84 -22.05
CA PHE A 148 -19.57 -11.32 -20.72
C PHE A 148 -20.45 -10.12 -20.41
N HIS A 149 -21.27 -10.22 -19.36
CA HIS A 149 -22.19 -9.15 -18.98
C HIS A 149 -21.54 -8.14 -18.02
N GLY A 150 -20.42 -8.50 -17.40
CA GLY A 150 -19.74 -7.68 -16.41
C GLY A 150 -20.17 -8.02 -14.99
N GLY A 151 -19.92 -7.10 -14.06
CA GLY A 151 -20.25 -7.25 -12.64
C GLY A 151 -21.01 -6.06 -12.10
N PHE A 152 -22.11 -6.30 -11.41
CA PHE A 152 -22.91 -5.29 -10.72
C PHE A 152 -22.83 -5.50 -9.20
N PRO A 153 -22.96 -4.45 -8.38
CA PRO A 153 -23.13 -4.61 -6.95
C PRO A 153 -24.30 -5.54 -6.62
N ALA A 154 -24.10 -6.43 -5.66
CA ALA A 154 -25.12 -7.37 -5.20
C ALA A 154 -26.25 -6.69 -4.41
N ASP A 155 -25.93 -5.58 -3.75
CA ASP A 155 -26.81 -4.80 -2.89
C ASP A 155 -26.31 -3.35 -2.84
N MET A 156 -26.90 -2.48 -2.00
CA MET A 156 -26.53 -1.06 -1.88
C MET A 156 -25.34 -0.79 -0.94
N SER A 157 -24.70 -1.80 -0.36
CA SER A 157 -23.56 -1.62 0.57
C SER A 157 -22.37 -0.89 -0.06
N TRP A 158 -22.22 -0.94 -1.39
CA TRP A 158 -21.22 -0.14 -2.11
C TRP A 158 -21.42 1.37 -1.93
N GLY A 159 -22.66 1.81 -1.67
CA GLY A 159 -23.10 3.20 -1.67
C GLY A 159 -22.90 3.93 -0.34
N GLU A 160 -22.14 3.37 0.59
CA GLU A 160 -21.76 4.05 1.84
C GLU A 160 -20.98 5.34 1.54
N LYS A 161 -21.67 6.48 1.65
CA LYS A 161 -21.17 7.81 1.28
C LYS A 161 -19.80 8.10 1.92
N GLU A 162 -19.65 7.76 3.18
CA GLU A 162 -18.45 7.98 3.99
C GLU A 162 -17.25 7.14 3.54
N ARG A 163 -17.46 6.13 2.69
CA ARG A 163 -16.43 5.19 2.23
C ARG A 163 -16.06 5.36 0.75
N LEU A 164 -16.86 6.10 -0.03
CA LEU A 164 -16.65 6.29 -1.47
C LEU A 164 -15.49 7.22 -1.82
N VAL A 165 -15.32 8.30 -1.04
CA VAL A 165 -14.23 9.28 -1.25
C VAL A 165 -12.93 8.72 -0.69
N ASP A 166 -12.01 8.36 -1.58
CA ASP A 166 -10.69 7.82 -1.26
C ASP A 166 -9.59 8.82 -1.61
N VAL A 167 -8.41 8.61 -1.04
CA VAL A 167 -7.25 9.51 -1.15
C VAL A 167 -5.99 8.75 -1.52
N VAL A 168 -5.24 9.30 -2.47
CA VAL A 168 -3.92 8.82 -2.86
C VAL A 168 -2.93 9.95 -2.72
N HIS A 169 -1.81 9.71 -2.03
CA HIS A 169 -0.78 10.71 -1.81
C HIS A 169 0.58 10.15 -2.20
N SER A 170 1.12 10.60 -3.33
CA SER A 170 2.49 10.27 -3.70
C SER A 170 3.46 11.02 -2.80
N GLN A 171 4.20 10.30 -1.96
CA GLN A 171 5.18 10.90 -1.04
C GLN A 171 6.62 10.46 -1.33
N GLN A 172 6.89 9.64 -2.35
CA GLN A 172 8.23 9.05 -2.55
C GLN A 172 9.34 10.11 -2.61
N LYS A 173 9.15 11.17 -3.41
CA LYS A 173 10.10 12.29 -3.52
C LYS A 173 10.35 12.95 -2.17
N ARG A 174 9.27 13.24 -1.43
CA ARG A 174 9.34 13.82 -0.09
C ARG A 174 10.03 12.90 0.92
N GLN A 175 9.80 11.59 0.83
CA GLN A 175 10.26 10.60 1.80
C GLN A 175 11.73 10.22 1.61
N VAL A 176 12.19 10.07 0.37
CA VAL A 176 13.54 9.55 0.04
C VAL A 176 14.49 10.64 -0.43
N MET A 177 14.03 11.55 -1.29
CA MET A 177 14.91 12.41 -2.07
C MET A 177 15.17 13.76 -1.39
N GLU A 178 14.11 14.51 -1.09
CA GLU A 178 14.22 15.91 -0.67
C GLU A 178 12.98 16.37 0.10
N ASN A 179 12.96 17.61 0.60
CA ASN A 179 11.78 18.21 1.26
C ASN A 179 10.74 18.71 0.24
N ALA A 180 10.38 17.87 -0.74
CA ALA A 180 9.39 18.20 -1.75
C ALA A 180 8.01 18.41 -1.13
N VAL A 181 7.32 19.46 -1.59
CA VAL A 181 5.88 19.63 -1.35
C VAL A 181 5.16 18.64 -2.26
N THR A 182 4.28 17.82 -1.68
CA THR A 182 3.48 16.84 -2.43
C THR A 182 2.01 16.98 -2.05
N SER A 183 1.12 16.93 -3.05
CA SER A 183 -0.32 16.98 -2.86
C SER A 183 -0.93 15.58 -2.82
N ALA A 184 -1.99 15.44 -2.03
CA ALA A 184 -2.88 14.29 -2.09
C ALA A 184 -3.98 14.56 -3.13
N ASN A 185 -4.42 13.52 -3.82
CA ASN A 185 -5.47 13.56 -4.82
C ASN A 185 -6.63 12.67 -4.40
N VAL A 186 -7.85 13.12 -4.69
CA VAL A 186 -9.07 12.37 -4.47
C VAL A 186 -9.32 11.39 -5.62
N GLN A 187 -9.84 10.23 -5.29
CA GLN A 187 -10.43 9.29 -6.24
C GLN A 187 -11.69 8.67 -5.62
N ILE A 188 -12.58 8.14 -6.45
CA ILE A 188 -13.77 7.43 -5.99
C ILE A 188 -13.49 5.93 -6.08
N SER A 189 -13.74 5.22 -4.99
CA SER A 189 -13.49 3.77 -4.92
C SER A 189 -14.58 3.08 -4.12
N LEU A 190 -14.86 1.82 -4.48
CA LEU A 190 -15.85 1.00 -3.78
C LEU A 190 -15.14 0.20 -2.69
N TYR A 191 -15.52 0.42 -1.43
CA TYR A 191 -14.94 -0.28 -0.29
C TYR A 191 -15.68 -1.60 -0.05
N GLN A 192 -14.93 -2.71 -0.06
CA GLN A 192 -15.42 -4.07 0.24
C GLN A 192 -16.75 -4.48 -0.40
N CYS A 193 -17.05 -3.95 -1.60
CA CYS A 193 -18.33 -4.24 -2.23
C CYS A 193 -18.41 -5.68 -2.74
N LYS A 194 -19.60 -6.28 -2.64
CA LYS A 194 -19.90 -7.56 -3.27
C LYS A 194 -20.39 -7.32 -4.69
N LEU A 195 -19.79 -8.02 -5.66
CA LEU A 195 -20.12 -7.95 -7.08
C LEU A 195 -20.66 -9.28 -7.57
N GLN A 196 -21.80 -9.25 -8.27
CA GLN A 196 -22.35 -10.39 -9.01
C GLN A 196 -21.94 -10.27 -10.47
N PHE A 197 -21.21 -11.27 -10.95
CA PHE A 197 -20.77 -11.37 -12.35
C PHE A 197 -21.67 -12.31 -13.14
N GLY A 198 -21.88 -12.00 -14.42
CA GLY A 198 -22.70 -12.81 -15.32
C GLY A 198 -21.99 -13.18 -16.62
N ILE A 199 -22.09 -14.45 -17.02
CA ILE A 199 -21.64 -14.98 -18.32
C ILE A 199 -22.80 -15.78 -18.93
N SER A 200 -23.06 -15.58 -20.22
CA SER A 200 -23.99 -16.44 -20.98
C SER A 200 -23.31 -17.01 -22.21
N SER A 201 -23.87 -18.08 -22.77
CA SER A 201 -23.40 -18.66 -24.03
C SER A 201 -24.48 -18.66 -25.10
N ASN A 202 -24.08 -18.59 -26.37
CA ASN A 202 -24.97 -18.83 -27.51
C ASN A 202 -25.11 -20.32 -27.85
N LYS A 203 -24.44 -21.21 -27.11
CA LYS A 203 -24.58 -22.67 -27.20
C LYS A 203 -25.00 -23.23 -25.84
N GLN A 204 -25.63 -24.40 -25.86
CA GLN A 204 -25.86 -25.16 -24.64
C GLN A 204 -24.55 -25.81 -24.22
N LEU A 205 -24.07 -25.46 -23.02
CA LEU A 205 -22.82 -25.98 -22.45
C LEU A 205 -23.14 -26.96 -21.33
N GLY A 206 -22.29 -27.98 -21.17
CA GLY A 206 -22.40 -28.91 -20.06
C GLY A 206 -21.92 -28.29 -18.74
N LYS A 207 -22.28 -28.90 -17.61
CA LYS A 207 -21.86 -28.45 -16.27
C LYS A 207 -20.34 -28.32 -16.13
N GLN A 208 -19.59 -29.29 -16.67
CA GLN A 208 -18.14 -29.30 -16.61
C GLN A 208 -17.50 -28.14 -17.39
N GLU A 209 -18.08 -27.76 -18.52
CA GLU A 209 -17.58 -26.63 -19.32
C GLU A 209 -17.86 -25.30 -18.62
N TRP A 210 -19.02 -25.16 -17.97
CA TRP A 210 -19.29 -24.00 -17.12
C TRP A 210 -18.35 -23.91 -15.91
N GLU A 211 -18.03 -25.04 -15.29
CA GLU A 211 -17.06 -25.09 -14.18
C GLU A 211 -15.69 -24.62 -14.64
N GLU A 212 -15.24 -25.07 -15.82
CA GLU A 212 -13.99 -24.59 -16.42
C GLU A 212 -14.01 -23.09 -16.72
N ILE A 213 -15.08 -22.58 -17.33
CA ILE A 213 -15.25 -21.15 -17.61
C ILE A 213 -15.12 -20.34 -16.31
N TRP A 214 -15.77 -20.79 -15.23
CA TRP A 214 -15.65 -20.12 -13.95
C TRP A 214 -14.26 -20.22 -13.33
N GLN A 215 -13.55 -21.35 -13.48
CA GLN A 215 -12.16 -21.47 -13.04
C GLN A 215 -11.24 -20.50 -13.79
N ILE A 216 -11.44 -20.30 -15.10
CA ILE A 216 -10.69 -19.29 -15.89
C ILE A 216 -11.00 -17.88 -15.38
N TRP A 217 -12.26 -17.60 -15.05
CA TRP A 217 -12.65 -16.31 -14.48
C TRP A 217 -12.06 -16.09 -13.08
N GLU A 218 -12.10 -17.09 -12.21
CA GLU A 218 -11.48 -17.04 -10.89
C GLU A 218 -9.97 -16.85 -10.99
N LYS A 219 -9.30 -17.50 -11.95
CA LYS A 219 -7.90 -17.21 -12.26
C LYS A 219 -7.69 -15.74 -12.63
N ALA A 220 -8.57 -15.16 -13.44
CA ALA A 220 -8.52 -13.73 -13.77
C ALA A 220 -8.76 -12.83 -12.55
N LEU A 221 -9.68 -13.20 -11.65
CA LEU A 221 -9.91 -12.51 -10.39
C LEU A 221 -8.71 -12.58 -9.45
N GLY A 222 -7.99 -13.70 -9.43
CA GLY A 222 -6.70 -13.85 -8.74
C GLY A 222 -5.62 -12.90 -9.29
N HIS A 223 -5.78 -12.39 -10.51
CA HIS A 223 -4.93 -11.30 -11.00
C HIS A 223 -5.27 -9.94 -10.42
N GLY A 224 -6.49 -9.78 -9.93
CA GLY A 224 -7.13 -8.54 -9.52
C GLY A 224 -7.71 -7.74 -10.70
N ILE A 225 -8.78 -6.99 -10.46
CA ILE A 225 -9.53 -6.24 -11.47
C ILE A 225 -9.48 -4.73 -11.25
N GLY A 226 -9.75 -3.97 -12.31
CA GLY A 226 -9.73 -2.50 -12.26
C GLY A 226 -8.32 -1.92 -12.28
N SER A 227 -8.09 -0.89 -11.47
CA SER A 227 -6.87 -0.07 -11.46
C SER A 227 -6.09 -0.24 -10.15
N ARG A 228 -4.79 0.09 -10.19
CA ARG A 228 -3.88 0.05 -9.03
C ARG A 228 -3.79 -1.33 -8.34
N VAL A 229 -4.05 -2.40 -9.09
CA VAL A 229 -4.07 -3.78 -8.60
C VAL A 229 -2.77 -4.23 -7.95
N SER A 230 -1.64 -3.75 -8.45
CA SER A 230 -0.32 -4.02 -7.84
C SER A 230 -0.18 -3.45 -6.43
N ALA A 231 -1.00 -2.48 -6.03
CA ALA A 231 -1.01 -1.90 -4.68
C ALA A 231 -2.08 -2.52 -3.76
N GLY A 232 -2.75 -3.60 -4.18
CA GLY A 232 -3.77 -4.32 -3.40
C GLY A 232 -5.21 -3.95 -3.72
N TYR A 233 -5.47 -3.03 -4.66
CA TYR A 233 -6.84 -2.72 -5.09
C TYR A 233 -7.41 -3.84 -5.96
N GLY A 234 -8.74 -4.00 -5.94
CA GLY A 234 -9.48 -4.89 -6.84
C GLY A 234 -9.16 -6.37 -6.67
N ARG A 235 -8.65 -6.77 -5.49
CA ARG A 235 -8.47 -8.17 -5.09
C ARG A 235 -9.77 -8.73 -4.52
N MET A 236 -9.98 -10.02 -4.66
CA MET A 236 -11.16 -10.72 -4.12
C MET A 236 -10.80 -11.44 -2.82
N ALA A 237 -11.73 -11.47 -1.86
CA ALA A 237 -11.53 -12.17 -0.60
C ALA A 237 -11.56 -13.69 -0.78
N GLU A 238 -12.39 -14.18 -1.70
CA GLU A 238 -12.66 -15.61 -1.91
C GLU A 238 -11.70 -16.28 -2.91
N VAL A 239 -10.81 -15.52 -3.57
CA VAL A 239 -9.99 -16.03 -4.67
C VAL A 239 -8.52 -15.98 -4.30
N GLU A 240 -7.91 -17.15 -4.22
CA GLU A 240 -6.48 -17.28 -3.98
C GLU A 240 -5.64 -16.88 -5.21
N SER A 241 -4.45 -16.35 -4.95
CA SER A 241 -3.47 -15.99 -5.99
C SER A 241 -2.25 -16.91 -5.97
N ALA A 242 -2.43 -18.16 -5.52
CA ALA A 242 -1.35 -19.08 -5.15
C ALA A 242 -0.31 -19.32 -6.27
N ASP A 243 -0.74 -19.36 -7.53
CA ASP A 243 0.12 -19.58 -8.71
C ASP A 243 1.12 -18.45 -8.98
N ARG A 244 0.96 -17.29 -8.33
CA ARG A 244 1.77 -16.08 -8.56
C ARG A 244 2.50 -15.59 -7.32
N ILE A 245 2.35 -16.26 -6.18
CA ILE A 245 3.03 -15.87 -4.95
C ILE A 245 4.53 -16.11 -5.11
N LEU A 246 5.31 -15.03 -5.13
CA LEU A 246 6.77 -15.09 -5.15
C LEU A 246 7.32 -15.35 -3.74
N LEU A 247 6.72 -14.66 -2.76
CA LEU A 247 7.07 -14.72 -1.35
C LEU A 247 5.82 -14.39 -0.52
N SER A 248 5.51 -15.24 0.45
CA SER A 248 4.48 -14.97 1.46
C SER A 248 5.14 -14.68 2.81
N VAL A 249 4.61 -13.70 3.52
CA VAL A 249 5.20 -13.17 4.76
C VAL A 249 4.10 -13.03 5.81
N ASN A 250 4.25 -13.77 6.91
CA ASN A 250 3.32 -13.71 8.03
C ASN A 250 3.81 -12.67 9.03
N LEU A 251 2.94 -11.73 9.36
CA LEU A 251 3.25 -10.51 10.08
C LEU A 251 2.27 -10.26 11.22
N SER A 252 2.76 -9.59 12.24
CA SER A 252 1.94 -8.91 13.24
C SER A 252 2.53 -7.53 13.51
N GLY A 253 1.69 -6.61 13.97
CA GLY A 253 2.15 -5.26 14.22
C GLY A 253 1.10 -4.34 14.79
N CYS A 254 1.54 -3.18 15.25
CA CYS A 254 0.69 -2.14 15.80
C CYS A 254 1.22 -0.75 15.44
N GLY A 255 0.34 0.24 15.49
CA GLY A 255 0.70 1.63 15.31
C GLY A 255 -0.49 2.49 14.89
N LEU A 256 -0.19 3.60 14.21
CA LEU A 256 -1.19 4.56 13.77
C LEU A 256 -1.92 4.13 12.49
N THR A 257 -3.24 4.25 12.52
CA THR A 257 -4.12 3.96 11.38
C THR A 257 -4.21 5.17 10.45
N SER A 258 -4.33 4.90 9.15
CA SER A 258 -4.63 5.96 8.18
C SER A 258 -6.07 6.44 8.33
N GLN A 259 -6.37 7.63 7.84
CA GLN A 259 -7.71 8.18 7.89
C GLN A 259 -8.12 8.61 6.49
N LEU A 260 -9.39 8.42 6.17
CA LEU A 260 -10.05 9.05 5.03
C LEU A 260 -10.19 10.56 5.29
N LEU A 261 -10.62 11.32 4.27
CA LEU A 261 -10.77 12.77 4.40
C LEU A 261 -11.84 13.18 5.43
N ASN A 262 -12.84 12.32 5.65
CA ASN A 262 -13.84 12.45 6.71
C ASN A 262 -13.37 11.93 8.08
N ARG A 263 -12.06 11.65 8.24
CA ARG A 263 -11.42 11.13 9.46
C ARG A 263 -11.75 9.68 9.84
N THR A 264 -12.56 8.97 9.06
CA THR A 264 -12.84 7.55 9.27
C THR A 264 -11.54 6.74 9.19
N PRO A 265 -11.22 5.90 10.20
CA PRO A 265 -10.01 5.09 10.20
C PRO A 265 -10.06 4.02 9.11
N GLU A 266 -8.89 3.75 8.53
CA GLU A 266 -8.73 2.67 7.56
C GLU A 266 -7.31 2.10 7.61
N PHE A 267 -7.23 0.77 7.77
CA PHE A 267 -6.00 0.03 7.51
C PHE A 267 -5.80 -0.07 6.00
N ARG A 268 -4.64 0.39 5.51
CA ARG A 268 -4.36 0.53 4.07
C ARG A 268 -3.19 -0.36 3.66
N PRO A 269 -3.45 -1.54 3.07
CA PRO A 269 -2.40 -2.47 2.64
C PRO A 269 -1.37 -1.88 1.68
N ASN A 270 -1.74 -0.86 0.89
CA ASN A 270 -0.83 -0.20 -0.03
C ASN A 270 0.44 0.38 0.64
N MET A 271 0.44 0.55 1.97
CA MET A 271 1.62 0.96 2.74
C MET A 271 2.80 -0.02 2.59
N PHE A 272 2.55 -1.32 2.45
CA PHE A 272 3.61 -2.33 2.28
C PHE A 272 4.36 -2.09 0.97
N LYS A 273 3.62 -1.95 -0.13
CA LYS A 273 4.21 -1.61 -1.43
C LYS A 273 4.94 -0.27 -1.39
N ALA A 274 4.36 0.74 -0.73
CA ALA A 274 4.98 2.06 -0.63
C ALA A 274 6.34 2.02 0.08
N ALA A 275 6.42 1.28 1.19
CA ALA A 275 7.67 1.07 1.92
C ALA A 275 8.70 0.30 1.08
N LEU A 276 8.32 -0.86 0.53
CA LEU A 276 9.22 -1.70 -0.27
C LEU A 276 9.74 -0.95 -1.50
N ARG A 277 8.86 -0.22 -2.20
CA ARG A 277 9.25 0.66 -3.30
C ARG A 277 10.25 1.73 -2.86
N GLY A 278 10.04 2.33 -1.69
CA GLY A 278 10.96 3.31 -1.12
C GLY A 278 12.33 2.70 -0.80
N HIS A 279 12.37 1.51 -0.18
CA HIS A 279 13.62 0.82 0.12
C HIS A 279 14.36 0.34 -1.13
N THR A 280 13.64 -0.15 -2.15
CA THR A 280 14.24 -0.41 -3.48
C THR A 280 14.95 0.83 -4.02
N LEU A 281 14.31 2.00 -3.94
CA LEU A 281 14.91 3.24 -4.43
C LEU A 281 16.15 3.64 -3.62
N ARG A 282 16.15 3.48 -2.29
CA ARG A 282 17.30 3.78 -1.42
C ARG A 282 18.51 2.91 -1.73
N LEU A 283 18.29 1.61 -1.93
CA LEU A 283 19.34 0.66 -2.29
C LEU A 283 19.93 0.98 -3.68
N LEU A 284 19.08 1.18 -4.69
CA LEU A 284 19.54 1.47 -6.04
C LEU A 284 20.25 2.82 -6.14
N ALA A 285 19.77 3.84 -5.43
CA ALA A 285 20.44 5.15 -5.36
C ALA A 285 21.86 5.08 -4.77
N GLY A 286 22.17 4.01 -4.06
CA GLY A 286 23.50 3.77 -3.50
C GLY A 286 24.49 3.12 -4.48
N VAL A 287 24.06 2.73 -5.69
CA VAL A 287 24.90 1.98 -6.63
C VAL A 287 24.74 2.43 -8.09
N THR A 288 23.84 3.38 -8.38
CA THR A 288 23.60 3.89 -9.75
C THR A 288 23.07 5.33 -9.73
N ASP A 289 22.90 5.92 -10.90
CA ASP A 289 22.40 7.29 -11.07
C ASP A 289 20.88 7.44 -10.81
N ALA A 290 20.43 8.69 -10.71
CA ALA A 290 19.05 9.05 -10.41
C ALA A 290 18.01 8.48 -11.38
N ASN A 291 18.32 8.49 -12.68
CA ASN A 291 17.39 8.08 -13.72
C ASN A 291 17.29 6.56 -13.73
N THR A 292 18.43 5.87 -13.66
CA THR A 292 18.50 4.41 -13.61
C THR A 292 17.80 3.87 -12.36
N ALA A 293 18.10 4.41 -11.18
CA ALA A 293 17.47 4.00 -9.92
C ALA A 293 15.94 4.15 -9.97
N GLN A 294 15.44 5.28 -10.48
CA GLN A 294 14.00 5.51 -10.62
C GLN A 294 13.36 4.58 -11.65
N LEU A 295 14.00 4.38 -12.81
CA LEU A 295 13.50 3.53 -13.88
C LEU A 295 13.39 2.07 -13.41
N LEU A 296 14.43 1.52 -12.78
CA LEU A 296 14.41 0.15 -12.26
C LEU A 296 13.40 -0.02 -11.13
N THR A 297 13.27 0.98 -10.25
CA THR A 297 12.21 0.98 -9.23
C THR A 297 10.82 0.96 -9.88
N LYS A 298 10.60 1.70 -10.97
CA LYS A 298 9.35 1.69 -11.75
C LYS A 298 9.14 0.37 -12.50
N LYS A 299 10.18 -0.26 -13.08
CA LYS A 299 10.08 -1.60 -13.70
C LYS A 299 9.68 -2.67 -12.67
N LEU A 300 10.14 -2.56 -11.43
CA LEU A 300 9.75 -3.46 -10.35
C LEU A 300 8.34 -3.20 -9.84
N TRP A 301 8.03 -1.97 -9.42
CA TRP A 301 6.80 -1.68 -8.66
C TRP A 301 5.72 -0.96 -9.47
N GLY A 302 5.99 -0.65 -10.72
CA GLY A 302 5.17 0.19 -11.59
C GLY A 302 5.35 1.69 -11.31
N GLY A 303 4.92 2.50 -12.25
CA GLY A 303 4.93 3.96 -12.13
C GLY A 303 4.74 4.65 -13.48
N ILE A 304 4.80 5.97 -13.47
CA ILE A 304 4.71 6.80 -14.68
C ILE A 304 6.12 7.29 -15.00
N VAL A 305 6.54 7.16 -16.26
CA VAL A 305 7.72 7.81 -16.80
C VAL A 305 7.25 9.09 -17.49
N GLU A 306 7.77 10.21 -17.00
CA GLU A 306 7.59 11.49 -17.64
C GLU A 306 8.88 11.79 -18.40
N THR A 307 8.78 11.83 -19.72
CA THR A 307 9.80 12.39 -20.60
C THR A 307 9.30 13.72 -21.15
N ARG A 308 10.17 14.52 -21.78
CA ARG A 308 9.75 15.80 -22.39
C ARG A 308 8.64 15.63 -23.44
N ASP A 309 8.63 14.50 -24.14
CA ASP A 309 7.80 14.29 -25.34
C ASP A 309 6.76 13.16 -25.17
N ASP A 310 6.83 12.37 -24.09
CA ASP A 310 5.91 11.25 -23.84
C ASP A 310 5.74 10.95 -22.33
N THR A 311 4.52 10.61 -21.94
CA THR A 311 4.19 10.11 -20.59
C THR A 311 3.76 8.64 -20.69
N GLY A 312 4.69 7.74 -20.40
CA GLY A 312 4.47 6.30 -20.48
C GLY A 312 4.18 5.66 -19.12
N ALA A 313 3.14 4.83 -19.03
CA ALA A 313 2.91 3.99 -17.85
C ALA A 313 3.79 2.72 -17.91
N ILE A 314 4.56 2.46 -16.85
CA ILE A 314 5.28 1.20 -16.67
C ILE A 314 4.45 0.28 -15.79
N ILE A 315 4.09 -0.89 -16.34
CA ILE A 315 3.55 -2.01 -15.58
C ILE A 315 4.70 -2.65 -14.78
N GLY A 316 4.57 -2.64 -13.46
CA GLY A 316 5.54 -3.25 -12.56
C GLY A 316 5.54 -4.78 -12.63
N GLN A 317 6.71 -5.37 -12.38
CA GLN A 317 6.88 -6.80 -12.15
C GLN A 317 6.13 -7.30 -10.91
N LEU A 318 6.07 -6.50 -9.85
CA LEU A 318 5.62 -6.92 -8.52
C LEU A 318 4.34 -6.20 -8.10
N GLY A 319 3.49 -6.93 -7.40
CA GLY A 319 2.36 -6.41 -6.66
C GLY A 319 2.35 -6.94 -5.23
N ILE A 320 1.38 -6.47 -4.46
CA ILE A 320 1.08 -7.00 -3.14
C ILE A 320 -0.37 -7.51 -3.09
N ASN A 321 -0.58 -8.52 -2.25
CA ASN A 321 -1.88 -8.87 -1.69
C ASN A 321 -1.72 -8.97 -0.17
N PHE A 322 -2.71 -8.56 0.59
CA PHE A 322 -2.64 -8.61 2.04
C PHE A 322 -3.96 -9.09 2.61
N THR A 323 -3.88 -10.10 3.46
CA THR A 323 -5.01 -10.64 4.22
C THR A 323 -4.78 -10.31 5.69
N ALA A 324 -5.77 -9.65 6.30
CA ALA A 324 -5.81 -9.42 7.73
C ALA A 324 -6.78 -10.43 8.34
N GLU A 325 -6.28 -11.27 9.25
CA GLU A 325 -7.11 -12.28 9.92
C GLU A 325 -7.60 -11.77 11.28
N GLU A 326 -6.72 -11.08 12.00
CA GLU A 326 -6.97 -10.61 13.37
C GLU A 326 -6.52 -9.15 13.50
N LEU A 327 -7.37 -8.23 13.01
CA LEU A 327 -7.10 -6.79 12.99
C LEU A 327 -8.12 -6.02 13.84
N ASP A 328 -7.63 -5.45 14.93
CA ASP A 328 -8.41 -4.59 15.81
C ASP A 328 -8.08 -3.12 15.59
N PHE A 329 -9.12 -2.28 15.58
CA PHE A 329 -8.98 -0.83 15.60
C PHE A 329 -9.09 -0.30 17.02
N GLY A 330 -8.19 0.60 17.38
CA GLY A 330 -8.20 1.32 18.65
C GLY A 330 -8.09 2.82 18.44
N GLU A 331 -7.97 3.54 19.55
CA GLU A 331 -7.73 4.98 19.53
C GLU A 331 -6.78 5.40 20.65
N HIS A 332 -5.92 6.36 20.33
CA HIS A 332 -5.12 7.12 21.29
C HIS A 332 -5.73 8.50 21.44
N LYS A 333 -6.13 8.85 22.67
CA LYS A 333 -6.68 10.16 23.02
C LYS A 333 -5.65 10.94 23.82
N TYR A 334 -5.41 12.19 23.44
CA TYR A 334 -4.54 13.10 24.19
C TYR A 334 -5.09 14.52 24.20
N TYR A 335 -4.64 15.33 25.17
CA TYR A 335 -5.17 16.64 25.52
C TYR A 335 -4.04 17.68 25.44
N PRO A 336 -3.63 18.10 24.22
CA PRO A 336 -2.65 19.17 24.08
C PRO A 336 -3.24 20.52 24.49
N THR A 337 -4.58 20.63 24.48
CA THR A 337 -5.38 21.75 24.97
C THR A 337 -6.59 21.18 25.71
N ARG A 338 -7.58 22.01 26.07
CA ARG A 338 -8.84 21.54 26.71
C ARG A 338 -9.62 20.54 25.85
N ASN A 339 -9.47 20.59 24.53
CA ASN A 339 -10.17 19.70 23.62
C ASN A 339 -9.32 18.46 23.31
N PRO A 340 -9.88 17.24 23.42
CA PRO A 340 -9.16 16.03 23.08
C PRO A 340 -8.87 15.95 21.58
N VAL A 341 -7.70 15.42 21.26
CA VAL A 341 -7.34 14.97 19.92
C VAL A 341 -7.33 13.45 19.91
N VAL A 342 -8.08 12.87 18.98
CA VAL A 342 -8.20 11.41 18.81
C VAL A 342 -7.37 10.98 17.62
N MET A 343 -6.50 9.99 17.82
CA MET A 343 -5.68 9.38 16.78
C MET A 343 -6.01 7.89 16.69
N PRO A 344 -6.54 7.39 15.56
CA PRO A 344 -6.87 5.98 15.44
C PRO A 344 -5.60 5.12 15.37
N THR A 345 -5.64 3.97 16.01
CA THR A 345 -4.58 2.97 16.06
C THR A 345 -5.07 1.64 15.52
N TYR A 346 -4.14 0.72 15.25
CA TYR A 346 -4.45 -0.66 14.92
C TYR A 346 -3.55 -1.60 15.72
N ALA A 347 -4.09 -2.80 15.98
CA ALA A 347 -3.35 -3.94 16.46
C ALA A 347 -3.67 -5.14 15.55
N LEU A 348 -2.66 -5.65 14.86
CA LEU A 348 -2.73 -6.81 13.99
C LEU A 348 -2.00 -7.97 14.67
N GLN A 349 -2.75 -9.01 15.03
CA GLN A 349 -2.21 -10.22 15.66
C GLN A 349 -1.73 -11.23 14.60
N ALA A 350 -2.45 -11.35 13.49
CA ALA A 350 -2.08 -12.19 12.35
C ALA A 350 -2.49 -11.54 11.02
N GLY A 351 -1.52 -11.45 10.11
CA GLY A 351 -1.77 -11.07 8.71
C GLY A 351 -0.73 -11.65 7.77
N ILE A 352 -1.14 -11.85 6.52
CA ILE A 352 -0.33 -12.47 5.47
C ILE A 352 -0.12 -11.44 4.36
N LEU A 353 1.14 -11.07 4.13
CA LEU A 353 1.57 -10.25 3.00
C LEU A 353 2.16 -11.15 1.91
N ASP A 354 1.46 -11.24 0.79
CA ASP A 354 1.96 -11.89 -0.41
C ASP A 354 2.58 -10.86 -1.34
N ILE A 355 3.82 -11.11 -1.73
CA ILE A 355 4.45 -10.45 -2.87
C ILE A 355 4.13 -11.29 -4.10
N VAL A 356 3.34 -10.73 -5.01
CA VAL A 356 2.87 -11.42 -6.20
C VAL A 356 3.68 -11.02 -7.43
N ASN A 357 4.04 -12.02 -8.24
CA ASN A 357 4.71 -11.82 -9.51
C ASN A 357 3.68 -11.54 -10.62
N LEU A 358 3.72 -10.33 -11.16
CA LEU A 358 2.68 -9.85 -12.06
C LEU A 358 2.89 -10.27 -13.52
N ASN A 359 4.14 -10.50 -13.91
CA ASN A 359 4.52 -10.98 -15.24
C ASN A 359 5.87 -11.73 -15.14
N ASN A 360 6.44 -12.23 -16.23
CA ASN A 360 7.65 -13.06 -16.20
C ASN A 360 8.88 -12.37 -16.82
N ARG A 361 9.00 -11.04 -16.66
CA ARG A 361 10.11 -10.27 -17.25
C ARG A 361 11.48 -10.62 -16.69
N TYR A 362 11.54 -11.01 -15.42
CA TYR A 362 12.79 -11.25 -14.71
C TYR A 362 12.90 -12.70 -14.22
N PRO A 363 14.12 -13.25 -14.15
CA PRO A 363 14.38 -14.53 -13.53
C PRO A 363 13.81 -14.61 -12.10
N GLN A 364 12.94 -15.59 -11.85
CA GLN A 364 12.18 -15.69 -10.60
C GLN A 364 13.09 -15.87 -9.37
N LYS A 365 14.21 -16.59 -9.51
CA LYS A 365 15.15 -16.87 -8.42
C LYS A 365 15.82 -15.59 -7.92
N GLU A 366 16.34 -14.79 -8.83
CA GLU A 366 17.04 -13.53 -8.59
C GLU A 366 16.05 -12.49 -8.05
N LEU A 367 14.86 -12.41 -8.64
CA LEU A 367 13.77 -11.57 -8.15
C LEU A 367 13.37 -11.94 -6.71
N LYS A 368 13.18 -13.24 -6.42
CA LYS A 368 12.85 -13.73 -5.07
C LYS A 368 13.95 -13.41 -4.08
N LYS A 369 15.22 -13.56 -4.46
CA LYS A 369 16.39 -13.23 -3.62
C LYS A 369 16.39 -11.75 -3.25
N PHE A 370 16.21 -10.86 -4.22
CA PHE A 370 16.17 -9.41 -4.00
C PHE A 370 14.97 -8.99 -3.14
N VAL A 371 13.78 -9.51 -3.43
CA VAL A 371 12.55 -9.23 -2.65
C VAL A 371 12.65 -9.75 -1.21
N THR A 372 13.21 -10.95 -1.02
CA THR A 372 13.45 -11.50 0.32
C THR A 372 14.36 -10.58 1.13
N TYR A 373 15.44 -10.08 0.52
CA TYR A 373 16.31 -9.09 1.15
C TYR A 373 15.54 -7.81 1.52
N LEU A 374 14.75 -7.25 0.61
CA LEU A 374 13.95 -6.04 0.85
C LEU A 374 12.98 -6.19 2.01
N ILE A 375 12.31 -7.34 2.15
CA ILE A 375 11.40 -7.61 3.26
C ILE A 375 12.16 -7.66 4.59
N LYS A 376 13.26 -8.40 4.65
CA LYS A 376 14.13 -8.47 5.84
C LYS A 376 14.63 -7.07 6.23
N PHE A 377 15.12 -6.33 5.24
CA PHE A 377 15.63 -4.97 5.39
C PHE A 377 14.58 -4.02 5.97
N SER A 378 13.35 -4.07 5.45
CA SER A 378 12.26 -3.19 5.87
C SER A 378 11.86 -3.42 7.34
N LEU A 379 11.74 -4.69 7.77
CA LEU A 379 11.39 -5.01 9.17
C LEU A 379 12.55 -4.81 10.15
N LEU A 380 13.79 -5.04 9.71
CA LEU A 380 14.99 -4.91 10.53
C LEU A 380 15.25 -3.46 10.92
N LEU A 381 15.12 -2.52 9.98
CA LEU A 381 15.53 -1.12 10.18
C LEU A 381 14.36 -0.15 10.41
N GLY A 382 13.13 -0.59 10.18
CA GLY A 382 11.94 0.27 10.31
C GLY A 382 10.66 -0.53 10.47
N GLY A 383 9.61 -0.10 9.79
CA GLY A 383 8.31 -0.75 9.81
C GLY A 383 7.44 -0.28 8.65
N PHE A 384 6.13 -0.50 8.76
CA PHE A 384 5.16 -0.11 7.76
C PHE A 384 4.13 0.88 8.31
N GLY A 385 3.68 1.79 7.45
CA GLY A 385 2.60 2.71 7.75
C GLY A 385 3.05 4.09 8.26
N LYS A 386 2.17 4.77 8.99
CA LYS A 386 2.44 6.10 9.54
C LYS A 386 3.53 6.02 10.60
N SER A 387 4.41 7.02 10.62
CA SER A 387 5.51 7.13 11.60
C SER A 387 6.49 5.93 11.62
N TRP A 388 6.63 5.22 10.49
CA TRP A 388 7.45 4.00 10.40
C TRP A 388 8.94 4.15 10.74
N ARG A 389 9.48 5.38 10.78
CA ARG A 389 10.87 5.69 11.20
C ARG A 389 11.06 5.74 12.73
N ARG A 390 9.98 5.57 13.49
CA ARG A 390 9.98 5.64 14.95
C ARG A 390 9.38 4.35 15.49
N VAL A 391 9.92 3.90 16.62
CA VAL A 391 9.33 2.79 17.37
C VAL A 391 8.01 3.20 18.00
N ASP A 392 7.11 2.24 18.19
CA ASP A 392 5.86 2.48 18.91
C ASP A 392 6.13 2.95 20.35
N HIS A 393 5.79 4.21 20.65
CA HIS A 393 6.08 4.77 21.97
C HIS A 393 5.22 4.15 23.08
N SER A 394 4.06 3.58 22.74
CA SER A 394 3.16 2.96 23.72
C SER A 394 3.80 1.69 24.29
N LEU A 395 4.57 0.98 23.47
CA LEU A 395 5.34 -0.20 23.87
C LEU A 395 6.69 0.16 24.49
N PHE A 396 7.45 1.06 23.86
CA PHE A 396 8.88 1.26 24.17
C PHE A 396 9.20 2.50 25.02
N PHE A 397 8.25 3.41 25.22
CA PHE A 397 8.45 4.61 26.04
C PHE A 397 7.12 5.12 26.64
N PRO A 398 6.41 4.30 27.45
CA PRO A 398 5.08 4.67 27.98
C PRO A 398 5.08 5.98 28.78
N GLU A 399 6.20 6.33 29.41
CA GLU A 399 6.36 7.58 30.16
C GLU A 399 6.17 8.84 29.32
N TYR A 400 6.33 8.74 27.99
CA TYR A 400 6.02 9.80 27.04
C TYR A 400 4.57 10.30 27.18
N PHE A 401 3.65 9.42 27.57
CA PHE A 401 2.21 9.70 27.66
C PHE A 401 1.74 10.03 29.08
N LYS A 402 2.61 10.06 30.10
CA LYS A 402 2.20 10.28 31.51
C LYS A 402 1.37 11.54 31.74
N ARG A 403 1.62 12.60 30.98
CA ARG A 403 0.88 13.88 31.07
C ARG A 403 -0.38 13.94 30.20
N ASN A 404 -0.64 12.88 29.44
CA ASN A 404 -1.74 12.77 28.49
C ASN A 404 -1.84 13.94 27.49
N ASP A 405 -0.72 14.58 27.16
CA ASP A 405 -0.65 15.78 26.31
C ASP A 405 0.09 15.52 24.98
N LYS A 406 0.46 14.25 24.71
CA LYS A 406 1.30 13.87 23.57
C LYS A 406 0.58 12.99 22.54
N PRO A 407 0.85 13.21 21.23
CA PRO A 407 0.30 12.38 20.17
C PRO A 407 0.92 10.98 20.19
N ALA A 408 0.20 9.95 19.75
CA ALA A 408 0.80 8.64 19.50
C ALA A 408 1.86 8.73 18.38
N ILE A 409 2.96 8.01 18.53
CA ILE A 409 4.10 8.03 17.61
C ILE A 409 4.65 6.62 17.42
N GLY A 410 4.92 6.29 16.16
CA GLY A 410 5.67 5.11 15.75
C GLY A 410 4.79 3.95 15.35
N CYS A 411 5.45 2.83 15.10
CA CYS A 411 4.84 1.53 14.88
C CYS A 411 5.79 0.42 15.33
N HIS A 412 5.27 -0.77 15.53
CA HIS A 412 6.06 -1.97 15.78
C HIS A 412 5.55 -3.11 14.92
N TRP A 413 6.43 -3.73 14.15
CA TRP A 413 6.13 -4.88 13.30
C TRP A 413 7.05 -6.04 13.64
N LYS A 414 6.56 -7.26 13.54
CA LYS A 414 7.35 -8.48 13.71
C LYS A 414 6.89 -9.53 12.70
N PHE A 415 7.79 -10.45 12.40
CA PHE A 415 7.46 -11.66 11.68
C PHE A 415 6.80 -12.65 12.65
N ASN A 416 5.78 -13.36 12.19
CA ASN A 416 5.21 -14.48 12.94
C ASN A 416 6.09 -15.73 12.76
N GLU A 417 5.85 -16.77 13.57
CA GLU A 417 6.66 -18.00 13.55
C GLU A 417 6.67 -18.70 12.18
N SER A 418 5.55 -18.64 11.45
CA SER A 418 5.43 -19.13 10.06
C SER A 418 6.39 -18.46 9.08
N SER A 419 7.04 -17.36 9.47
CA SER A 419 8.05 -16.63 8.70
C SER A 419 9.42 -16.60 9.37
N LYS A 420 9.74 -17.60 10.20
CA LYS A 420 11.04 -17.72 10.89
C LYS A 420 12.26 -17.73 9.97
N ASN A 421 12.12 -18.27 8.76
CA ASN A 421 13.17 -18.22 7.73
C ASN A 421 13.53 -16.78 7.30
N LEU A 422 12.66 -15.82 7.59
CA LEU A 422 12.89 -14.41 7.30
C LEU A 422 13.59 -13.66 8.44
N TYR A 423 13.84 -14.28 9.59
CA TYR A 423 14.53 -13.62 10.68
C TYR A 423 15.96 -13.22 10.31
N VAL A 424 16.42 -12.10 10.85
CA VAL A 424 17.84 -11.71 10.88
C VAL A 424 18.29 -11.91 12.32
N THR A 425 19.19 -12.85 12.55
CA THR A 425 19.56 -13.26 13.92
C THR A 425 20.61 -12.34 14.52
N ALA A 426 20.66 -12.30 15.85
CA ALA A 426 21.62 -11.53 16.63
C ALA A 426 21.97 -12.30 17.91
N ALA A 427 23.10 -13.02 17.90
CA ALA A 427 23.59 -13.77 19.06
C ALA A 427 24.04 -12.84 20.19
N ASN A 428 24.28 -13.37 21.40
CA ASN A 428 24.72 -12.55 22.54
C ASN A 428 26.21 -12.67 22.76
N PRO A 429 26.98 -11.57 22.87
CA PRO A 429 26.66 -10.15 22.61
C PRO A 429 26.76 -9.74 21.12
N ASP A 430 26.85 -10.73 20.22
CA ASP A 430 27.26 -10.55 18.83
C ASP A 430 26.16 -10.10 17.84
N LEU A 431 26.34 -8.91 17.26
CA LEU A 431 25.52 -8.35 16.19
C LEU A 431 26.08 -8.64 14.77
N SER A 432 27.10 -9.48 14.62
CA SER A 432 27.79 -9.75 13.35
C SER A 432 26.87 -10.23 12.22
N ASN A 433 25.83 -11.01 12.53
CA ASN A 433 24.87 -11.46 11.52
C ASN A 433 24.05 -10.31 10.95
N ILE A 434 23.72 -9.30 11.77
CA ILE A 434 23.10 -8.06 11.30
C ILE A 434 24.10 -7.28 10.45
N THR A 435 25.34 -7.10 10.91
CA THR A 435 26.42 -6.45 10.13
C THR A 435 26.59 -7.08 8.74
N LYS A 436 26.72 -8.40 8.67
CA LYS A 436 26.81 -9.16 7.41
C LYS A 436 25.59 -8.93 6.52
N PHE A 437 24.39 -8.99 7.10
CA PHE A 437 23.15 -8.73 6.37
C PHE A 437 23.09 -7.30 5.80
N LEU A 438 23.55 -6.29 6.55
CA LEU A 438 23.57 -4.89 6.07
C LEU A 438 24.58 -4.71 4.93
N ALA A 439 25.76 -5.32 5.04
CA ALA A 439 26.78 -5.31 4.00
C ALA A 439 26.30 -5.94 2.67
N GLU A 440 25.43 -6.96 2.73
CA GLU A 440 24.84 -7.55 1.52
C GLU A 440 23.98 -6.56 0.69
N GLY A 441 23.51 -5.46 1.28
CA GLY A 441 22.55 -4.56 0.63
C GLY A 441 23.04 -3.96 -0.69
N GLN A 442 24.30 -3.52 -0.74
CA GLN A 442 24.89 -3.03 -1.99
C GLN A 442 25.05 -4.16 -3.00
N GLN A 443 25.56 -5.31 -2.58
CA GLN A 443 25.72 -6.46 -3.46
C GLN A 443 24.39 -6.89 -4.09
N ARG A 444 23.30 -6.88 -3.31
CA ARG A 444 21.94 -7.19 -3.81
C ARG A 444 21.46 -6.17 -4.84
N ALA A 445 21.78 -4.89 -4.65
CA ALA A 445 21.45 -3.84 -5.60
C ALA A 445 22.29 -3.96 -6.90
N ILE A 446 23.58 -4.27 -6.78
CA ILE A 446 24.47 -4.53 -7.92
C ILE A 446 24.00 -5.76 -8.70
N GLU A 447 23.74 -6.89 -8.03
CA GLU A 447 23.16 -8.09 -8.64
C GLU A 447 21.88 -7.74 -9.44
N TRP A 448 21.04 -6.86 -8.90
CA TRP A 448 19.82 -6.41 -9.58
C TRP A 448 20.10 -5.54 -10.81
N LEU A 449 21.16 -4.71 -10.80
CA LEU A 449 21.62 -3.99 -11.99
C LEU A 449 22.10 -4.96 -13.07
N THR A 450 22.89 -5.97 -12.71
CA THR A 450 23.40 -7.00 -13.63
C THR A 450 22.27 -7.78 -14.30
N VAL A 451 21.21 -8.14 -13.55
CA VAL A 451 19.98 -8.76 -14.11
C VAL A 451 19.30 -7.87 -15.16
N ASN A 452 19.53 -6.55 -15.11
CA ASN A 452 19.03 -5.58 -16.08
C ASN A 452 20.08 -5.19 -17.14
N HIS A 453 21.22 -5.88 -17.20
CA HIS A 453 22.34 -5.58 -18.10
C HIS A 453 22.88 -4.15 -17.93
N LEU A 454 22.98 -3.71 -16.68
CA LEU A 454 23.50 -2.40 -16.30
C LEU A 454 24.67 -2.57 -15.34
N GLU A 455 25.63 -1.65 -15.44
CA GLU A 455 26.77 -1.59 -14.55
C GLU A 455 26.53 -0.59 -13.40
N PRO A 456 27.15 -0.80 -12.23
CA PRO A 456 27.14 0.17 -11.15
C PRO A 456 27.76 1.51 -11.58
N SER A 457 27.26 2.60 -11.01
CA SER A 457 27.89 3.91 -11.11
C SER A 457 28.57 4.25 -9.79
N HIS A 458 29.71 4.93 -9.87
CA HIS A 458 30.42 5.48 -8.71
C HIS A 458 29.82 6.82 -8.23
N GLN A 459 28.73 7.29 -8.85
CA GLN A 459 28.11 8.55 -8.47
C GLN A 459 27.34 8.44 -7.15
N VAL A 460 27.81 9.14 -6.13
CA VAL A 460 27.09 9.23 -4.85
C VAL A 460 25.96 10.26 -4.94
N MET A 461 24.73 9.78 -4.88
CA MET A 461 23.54 10.62 -5.01
C MET A 461 23.37 11.63 -3.86
N ALA A 462 22.90 12.84 -4.20
CA ALA A 462 22.60 13.90 -3.23
C ALA A 462 21.16 13.84 -2.68
N TRP A 463 20.60 12.64 -2.50
CA TRP A 463 19.28 12.45 -1.90
C TRP A 463 19.37 12.37 -0.37
N ARG A 464 18.25 12.63 0.32
CA ARG A 464 18.18 12.57 1.79
C ARG A 464 18.58 11.19 2.30
N GLU A 465 18.02 10.15 1.71
CA GLU A 465 18.20 8.77 2.14
C GLU A 465 18.78 7.95 0.98
N VAL A 466 20.09 7.69 1.02
CA VAL A 466 20.84 6.90 0.03
C VAL A 466 21.59 5.80 0.75
N TRP A 467 21.49 4.55 0.28
CA TRP A 467 22.20 3.42 0.88
C TRP A 467 23.61 3.28 0.32
N HIS A 468 24.50 4.20 0.68
CA HIS A 468 25.91 4.23 0.29
C HIS A 468 26.79 4.36 1.55
N PRO A 469 28.01 3.78 1.60
CA PRO A 469 28.84 3.74 2.81
C PRO A 469 29.20 5.14 3.30
N GLU A 470 29.31 6.11 2.39
CA GLU A 470 29.54 7.53 2.72
C GLU A 470 28.29 8.32 3.14
N LYS A 471 27.09 7.74 3.06
CA LYS A 471 25.80 8.47 3.22
C LYS A 471 24.93 7.98 4.35
N VAL A 472 25.26 6.85 4.96
CA VAL A 472 24.44 6.25 6.00
C VAL A 472 25.28 5.41 6.92
N GLU A 473 24.94 5.50 8.20
CA GLU A 473 25.50 4.67 9.25
C GLU A 473 24.38 3.93 9.97
N VAL A 474 24.62 2.67 10.31
CA VAL A 474 23.75 1.88 11.17
C VAL A 474 24.50 1.57 12.45
N TRP A 475 23.88 1.93 13.56
CA TRP A 475 24.37 1.70 14.90
C TRP A 475 23.41 0.75 15.62
N GLY A 476 23.93 -0.16 16.43
CA GLY A 476 23.09 -1.07 17.17
C GLY A 476 23.62 -1.49 18.52
N ARG A 477 22.70 -1.88 19.39
CA ARG A 477 22.98 -2.52 20.68
C ARG A 477 21.89 -3.53 21.03
N ILE A 478 22.13 -4.31 22.07
CA ILE A 478 21.12 -5.20 22.63
C ILE A 478 20.43 -4.47 23.79
N ALA A 479 19.10 -4.39 23.73
CA ALA A 479 18.26 -3.92 24.82
C ALA A 479 17.67 -5.14 25.56
N GLU A 480 17.82 -5.15 26.88
CA GLU A 480 17.39 -6.27 27.74
C GLU A 480 15.87 -6.46 27.73
N ASP A 481 15.12 -5.35 27.66
CA ASP A 481 13.68 -5.36 27.57
C ASP A 481 13.10 -4.21 26.72
N GLN A 482 11.76 -4.13 26.65
CA GLN A 482 11.04 -3.07 25.93
C GLN A 482 11.21 -1.68 26.57
N HIS A 483 11.59 -1.58 27.84
CA HIS A 483 11.81 -0.33 28.57
C HIS A 483 13.29 0.11 28.56
N SER A 484 14.16 -0.75 28.04
CA SER A 484 15.60 -0.56 27.95
C SER A 484 16.05 0.21 26.70
N SER A 485 15.12 0.85 25.96
CA SER A 485 15.50 1.72 24.85
C SER A 485 16.22 2.96 25.39
N GLU A 486 17.47 3.14 24.97
CA GLU A 486 18.24 4.35 25.29
C GLU A 486 17.97 5.44 24.28
N ALA A 487 17.96 5.09 23.01
CA ALA A 487 17.88 6.07 21.95
C ALA A 487 16.55 6.82 21.96
N ILE A 488 15.44 6.18 22.35
CA ILE A 488 14.14 6.85 22.44
C ILE A 488 14.19 8.08 23.36
N LYS A 489 15.00 8.06 24.41
CA LYS A 489 15.15 9.19 25.34
C LYS A 489 15.86 10.36 24.65
N TRP A 490 16.84 10.09 23.80
CA TRP A 490 17.57 11.10 23.02
C TRP A 490 16.71 11.81 21.97
N PHE A 491 15.64 11.16 21.48
CA PHE A 491 14.64 11.81 20.62
C PHE A 491 13.81 12.88 21.35
N HIS A 492 13.72 12.81 22.68
CA HIS A 492 12.83 13.66 23.49
C HIS A 492 13.57 14.56 24.49
N GLY A 493 14.87 14.34 24.71
CA GLY A 493 15.71 15.05 25.66
C GLY A 493 17.19 15.13 25.24
N PRO A 494 18.07 15.60 26.15
CA PRO A 494 19.52 15.59 25.90
C PRO A 494 20.07 14.17 25.91
N TYR A 495 21.07 13.91 25.05
CA TYR A 495 21.86 12.68 25.10
C TYR A 495 23.10 12.83 25.99
N SER A 496 23.59 14.05 26.18
CA SER A 496 24.67 14.38 27.13
C SER A 496 24.47 15.81 27.64
N LYS A 497 24.38 16.02 28.96
CA LYS A 497 24.18 17.33 29.62
C LYS A 497 23.24 18.28 28.86
N ASN A 498 23.80 19.17 28.03
CA ASN A 498 23.07 20.19 27.25
C ASN A 498 22.97 19.89 25.73
N GLN A 499 23.58 18.80 25.25
CA GLN A 499 23.56 18.40 23.85
C GLN A 499 22.32 17.53 23.55
N SER A 500 21.60 17.87 22.48
CA SER A 500 20.38 17.17 22.06
C SER A 500 20.20 17.19 20.55
N ILE A 501 19.70 16.07 20.01
CA ILE A 501 19.24 15.93 18.62
C ILE A 501 17.75 16.21 18.46
N LYS A 502 17.02 16.53 19.54
CA LYS A 502 15.58 16.82 19.48
C LYS A 502 15.30 18.01 18.56
N GLN A 503 14.34 17.85 17.65
CA GLN A 503 13.92 18.88 16.69
C GLN A 503 15.07 19.42 15.80
N SER A 504 16.12 18.63 15.59
CA SER A 504 17.19 18.92 14.62
C SER A 504 16.83 18.43 13.21
N ASP A 505 17.67 18.68 12.23
CA ASP A 505 17.51 18.11 10.89
C ASP A 505 17.66 16.57 10.88
N LEU A 506 18.36 16.03 11.88
CA LEU A 506 18.45 14.58 12.10
C LEU A 506 17.12 13.99 12.59
N THR A 507 16.49 14.54 13.63
CA THR A 507 15.22 13.98 14.17
C THR A 507 13.97 14.52 13.47
N GLY A 508 14.10 15.60 12.69
CA GLY A 508 13.03 16.28 11.99
C GLY A 508 12.33 17.32 12.84
N LYS A 509 11.63 18.23 12.17
CA LYS A 509 10.77 19.27 12.76
C LYS A 509 9.53 19.47 11.89
N LEU A 510 8.63 20.36 12.29
CA LEU A 510 7.44 20.66 11.47
C LEU A 510 7.87 20.95 10.02
N ASN A 511 7.23 20.28 9.06
CA ASN A 511 7.53 20.33 7.61
C ASN A 511 8.88 19.77 7.14
N ASN A 512 9.80 19.39 8.02
CA ASN A 512 11.09 18.78 7.67
C ASN A 512 11.17 17.32 8.14
N ILE A 513 11.35 16.38 7.20
CA ILE A 513 11.49 14.96 7.54
C ILE A 513 12.90 14.70 8.07
N GLY A 514 12.98 14.09 9.25
CA GLY A 514 14.24 13.69 9.87
C GLY A 514 15.01 12.64 9.06
N ARG A 515 16.31 12.60 9.30
CA ARG A 515 17.31 11.74 8.66
C ARG A 515 17.76 10.55 9.53
N ILE A 516 17.03 10.25 10.61
CA ILE A 516 17.31 9.10 11.47
C ILE A 516 16.09 8.20 11.58
N TRP A 517 16.31 6.89 11.55
CA TRP A 517 15.31 5.86 11.85
C TRP A 517 15.68 5.20 13.17
N HIS A 518 14.67 4.87 13.97
CA HIS A 518 14.85 4.19 15.25
C HIS A 518 13.99 2.95 15.29
N ARG A 519 14.60 1.82 15.66
CA ARG A 519 13.97 0.51 15.59
C ARG A 519 14.35 -0.38 16.77
N MET A 520 13.34 -0.87 17.48
CA MET A 520 13.46 -1.92 18.51
C MET A 520 13.08 -3.27 17.88
N TYR A 521 14.01 -3.91 17.17
CA TYR A 521 13.78 -5.15 16.45
C TYR A 521 13.76 -6.35 17.42
N PRO A 522 12.75 -7.23 17.41
CA PRO A 522 12.76 -8.40 18.28
C PRO A 522 14.00 -9.25 18.04
N ARG A 523 14.66 -9.68 19.11
CA ARG A 523 15.90 -10.45 18.99
C ARG A 523 15.60 -11.90 18.61
N TYR A 524 16.18 -12.36 17.52
CA TYR A 524 16.08 -13.76 17.08
C TYR A 524 17.43 -14.48 17.22
N LEU A 525 17.40 -15.73 17.65
CA LEU A 525 18.57 -16.57 17.90
C LEU A 525 18.46 -17.89 17.16
N THR A 526 19.60 -18.40 16.71
CA THR A 526 19.76 -19.80 16.33
C THR A 526 20.21 -20.58 17.57
N THR A 527 19.46 -21.61 17.98
CA THR A 527 19.85 -22.49 19.09
C THR A 527 21.01 -23.40 18.69
N LYS A 528 21.62 -24.09 19.67
CA LYS A 528 22.66 -25.10 19.42
C LYS A 528 22.18 -26.23 18.48
N ASN A 529 20.86 -26.48 18.44
CA ASN A 529 20.24 -27.49 17.59
C ASN A 529 19.84 -26.94 16.20
N GLY A 530 20.22 -25.71 15.87
CA GLY A 530 19.90 -25.06 14.59
C GLY A 530 18.51 -24.43 14.51
N GLU A 531 17.74 -24.42 15.61
CA GLU A 531 16.38 -23.89 15.61
C GLU A 531 16.37 -22.36 15.73
N LEU A 532 15.56 -21.68 14.92
CA LEU A 532 15.34 -20.24 15.01
C LEU A 532 14.23 -19.93 16.00
N ARG A 533 14.52 -19.13 17.02
CA ARG A 533 13.54 -18.69 18.02
C ARG A 533 13.69 -17.22 18.36
N GLN A 534 12.59 -16.57 18.69
CA GLN A 534 12.61 -15.25 19.31
C GLN A 534 13.08 -15.40 20.76
N LYS A 535 14.05 -14.58 21.19
CA LYS A 535 14.35 -14.43 22.61
C LYS A 535 13.31 -13.50 23.21
N ARG A 536 12.55 -14.00 24.18
CA ARG A 536 11.48 -13.23 24.81
C ARG A 536 12.07 -11.98 25.47
N GLN A 537 11.32 -10.89 25.38
CA GLN A 537 11.59 -9.58 25.98
C GLN A 537 12.83 -8.85 25.46
N GLU A 538 13.82 -9.48 24.85
CA GLU A 538 14.99 -8.77 24.32
C GLU A 538 14.79 -8.20 22.91
N TYR A 539 15.46 -7.08 22.66
CA TYR A 539 15.43 -6.38 21.39
C TYR A 539 16.85 -6.02 20.92
N VAL A 540 17.01 -5.90 19.61
CA VAL A 540 18.13 -5.17 19.02
C VAL A 540 17.65 -3.74 18.78
N GLU A 541 18.23 -2.80 19.50
CA GLU A 541 17.96 -1.37 19.31
C GLU A 541 18.88 -0.85 18.19
N LEU A 542 18.28 -0.33 17.13
CA LEU A 542 18.97 0.10 15.92
C LEU A 542 18.68 1.58 15.62
N LEU A 543 19.73 2.31 15.26
CA LEU A 543 19.67 3.64 14.67
C LEU A 543 20.22 3.59 13.26
N THR A 544 19.40 3.97 12.27
CA THR A 544 19.87 4.20 10.90
C THR A 544 19.94 5.70 10.66
N ILE A 545 21.14 6.23 10.54
CA ILE A 545 21.44 7.65 10.46
C ILE A 545 21.90 7.97 9.03
N PHE A 546 21.28 8.96 8.40
CA PHE A 546 21.72 9.54 7.13
C PHE A 546 22.34 10.91 7.42
N PRO A 547 23.65 11.01 7.70
CA PRO A 547 24.23 12.21 8.24
C PRO A 547 23.99 13.44 7.35
N ASP A 548 23.69 14.57 7.98
CA ASP A 548 23.82 15.87 7.34
C ASP A 548 25.13 16.55 7.75
N LYS A 549 25.36 17.74 7.21
CA LYS A 549 26.58 18.52 7.45
C LYS A 549 26.51 19.39 8.71
N SER A 550 25.51 19.18 9.58
CA SER A 550 25.37 20.01 10.78
C SER A 550 26.24 19.50 11.92
N ASP A 551 26.80 20.42 12.72
CA ASP A 551 27.60 20.11 13.90
C ASP A 551 26.82 19.21 14.88
N LYS A 552 25.50 19.45 15.02
CA LYS A 552 24.63 18.60 15.86
C LYS A 552 24.62 17.13 15.44
N THR A 553 24.72 16.85 14.15
CA THR A 553 24.81 15.47 13.67
C THR A 553 26.19 14.89 13.96
N GLN A 554 27.26 15.65 13.72
CA GLN A 554 28.63 15.20 13.99
C GLN A 554 28.86 14.93 15.49
N ASP A 555 28.46 15.86 16.36
CA ASP A 555 28.51 15.70 17.82
C ASP A 555 27.76 14.44 18.30
N PHE A 556 26.63 14.13 17.67
CA PHE A 556 25.85 12.95 18.02
C PHE A 556 26.52 11.65 17.55
N LEU A 557 27.14 11.65 16.37
CA LEU A 557 27.92 10.50 15.89
C LEU A 557 29.17 10.28 16.77
N GLU A 558 29.84 11.34 17.19
CA GLU A 558 30.96 11.27 18.12
C GLU A 558 30.52 10.72 19.49
N PHE A 559 29.35 11.16 19.99
CA PHE A 559 28.75 10.61 21.20
C PHE A 559 28.47 9.10 21.05
N LEU A 560 27.89 8.67 19.92
CA LEU A 560 27.63 7.24 19.68
C LEU A 560 28.93 6.42 19.71
N GLN A 561 29.97 6.91 19.05
CA GLN A 561 31.27 6.25 18.94
C GLN A 561 32.01 6.15 20.28
N ASN A 562 31.95 7.20 21.12
CA ASN A 562 32.86 7.36 22.26
C ASN A 562 32.19 7.22 23.63
N GLN A 563 30.86 7.39 23.72
CA GLN A 563 30.16 7.60 25.00
C GLN A 563 28.88 6.76 25.14
N SER A 564 28.54 5.92 24.16
CA SER A 564 27.35 5.08 24.18
C SER A 564 27.69 3.60 24.05
N ASP A 565 26.75 2.72 24.42
CA ASP A 565 26.87 1.27 24.23
C ASP A 565 26.51 0.81 22.81
N PHE A 566 26.22 1.73 21.89
CA PHE A 566 25.97 1.41 20.50
C PHE A 566 27.27 1.13 19.76
N ILE A 567 27.30 0.04 19.00
CA ILE A 567 28.38 -0.27 18.07
C ILE A 567 27.96 0.05 16.64
N LYS A 568 28.90 0.53 15.83
CA LYS A 568 28.69 0.76 14.40
C LYS A 568 28.61 -0.58 13.68
N LEU A 569 27.47 -0.86 13.07
CA LEU A 569 27.18 -2.10 12.35
C LEU A 569 27.40 -1.97 10.85
N TRP A 570 27.28 -0.76 10.30
CA TRP A 570 27.53 -0.48 8.88
C TRP A 570 27.73 1.03 8.64
N PRO A 571 28.63 1.46 7.73
CA PRO A 571 29.67 0.64 7.09
C PRO A 571 30.66 0.10 8.12
N THR A 572 31.19 -1.08 7.86
CA THR A 572 32.34 -1.60 8.60
C THR A 572 33.60 -0.91 8.10
N GLU A 573 34.50 -0.52 9.00
CA GLU A 573 35.86 -0.17 8.61
C GLU A 573 36.53 -1.43 8.04
N GLU A 574 37.16 -1.31 6.86
CA GLU A 574 37.90 -2.41 6.22
C GLU A 574 39.17 -2.79 6.98
#